data_AF-A0AA39L9V5-F1
#
_entry.id   AF-A0AA39L9V5-F1
#
_cell.length_a   1.000
_cell.length_b   1.000
_cell.length_c   1.000
_cell.angle_alpha   90.00
_cell.angle_beta   90.00
_cell.angle_gamma   90.00
#
_symmetry.space_group_name_H-M   'P 1'
#
loop_
_entity.id
_entity.type
_entity.pdbx_description
1 polymer ?
#
loop_
_entity_poly.entity_id
_entity_poly.type
_entity_poly.pdbx_seq_one_letter_code
_entity_poly.pdbx_strand_id
1 'polypeptide(L)'
;MRLTAIGRFLVHRPFHLFTTSKAPFRQRYATMAVESEKPTGTSGSAVRDAKKLHGRAFYESIGSPKYVVAPMVDQSEFAWRMLSRSFLPDAEKPKLLAYTPMFHARHFGNDEKYRRAHFEPTKQEDNTEPWLDGNPKIDRPLFVQFCANDPDHLLAAAQEAAPYCDAVDLNLGCPQGIARKGHYGAFLQEDQDLIFRLINKLHKELSVPVTAKIRILETKEETLAYAQNVLKAGASILTVHGRRREQKGHLTGIADWEMIKFLRESLPPETVLFANGNILQHGDVQSLIDATGADGVMSAEGNLSDPGIFATPPAPGQEGREYWRGKNGIGGWRVDAVMRRYLDLLHQYALEQDPPKRKPLFMPGDDLKSYLAEEQEKEDSDAPPAKRQKKEAVTRFTEGPNMHAVKAHLFHLLRHLVSKHTDVRDQLAKSSREGMPAFERVLTEVEKRTAQGMQEYIDTDGKMFEEELEALKDDEGVLEGESSKGTMRRCKRPWWVAQPIVRPLPSEALAKGAISLSKKDKKAKAAEEETGQAKGEEKTTEVEGKKEDLKARDELVSG
;
A
#
# COMPACT_ATOMS: atom_id res chain seq x y z
N MET A 1 -28.57 -28.24 52.39
CA MET A 1 -29.66 -29.23 52.59
C MET A 1 -31.01 -28.50 52.48
N ARG A 2 -31.99 -29.10 51.78
CA ARG A 2 -33.49 -29.00 51.91
C ARG A 2 -34.13 -27.61 52.17
N LEU A 3 -34.88 -27.04 51.21
CA LEU A 3 -36.38 -27.07 51.06
C LEU A 3 -37.11 -26.09 52.03
N THR A 4 -38.16 -25.33 51.70
CA THR A 4 -39.22 -25.52 50.66
C THR A 4 -39.89 -24.18 50.23
N ALA A 5 -40.51 -24.22 49.04
CA ALA A 5 -41.45 -23.28 48.38
C ALA A 5 -42.62 -22.75 49.27
N ILE A 6 -43.40 -21.69 48.94
CA ILE A 6 -44.29 -21.42 47.76
C ILE A 6 -44.56 -19.89 47.67
N GLY A 7 -44.88 -19.23 46.54
CA GLY A 7 -44.90 -19.65 45.12
C GLY A 7 -46.12 -19.16 44.29
N ARG A 8 -45.86 -18.56 43.10
CA ARG A 8 -46.77 -18.29 41.94
C ARG A 8 -47.81 -17.14 42.00
N PHE A 9 -47.74 -16.27 40.98
CA PHE A 9 -48.88 -15.94 40.11
C PHE A 9 -48.42 -15.82 38.65
N LEU A 10 -49.19 -16.35 37.70
CA LEU A 10 -48.93 -16.25 36.25
C LEU A 10 -49.78 -15.14 35.62
N VAL A 11 -49.22 -14.46 34.62
CA VAL A 11 -49.99 -13.96 33.47
C VAL A 11 -49.28 -14.40 32.20
N HIS A 12 -50.03 -14.81 31.18
CA HIS A 12 -49.54 -15.58 30.03
C HIS A 12 -50.25 -15.11 28.75
N ARG A 13 -49.49 -14.93 27.65
CA ARG A 13 -49.85 -14.89 26.20
C ARG A 13 -49.17 -13.74 25.43
N PRO A 14 -48.94 -13.88 24.12
CA PRO A 14 -48.38 -15.07 23.46
C PRO A 14 -47.30 -14.72 22.42
N PHE A 15 -46.53 -15.73 21.99
CA PHE A 15 -45.73 -15.62 20.76
C PHE A 15 -46.62 -15.48 19.53
N HIS A 16 -46.17 -14.70 18.54
CA HIS A 16 -46.65 -14.78 17.16
C HIS A 16 -45.49 -15.17 16.23
N LEU A 17 -45.63 -16.33 15.58
CA LEU A 17 -44.88 -16.62 14.37
C LEU A 17 -45.38 -15.68 13.27
N PHE A 18 -44.48 -14.98 12.60
CA PHE A 18 -44.74 -14.48 11.26
C PHE A 18 -43.64 -14.93 10.31
N THR A 19 -44.05 -15.73 9.33
CA THR A 19 -43.30 -16.06 8.13
C THR A 19 -43.04 -14.80 7.32
N THR A 20 -41.82 -14.58 6.83
CA THR A 20 -41.56 -13.55 5.80
C THR A 20 -40.91 -14.16 4.56
N SER A 21 -41.54 -13.86 3.43
CA SER A 21 -41.15 -14.28 2.09
C SER A 21 -40.00 -13.43 1.54
N LYS A 22 -39.27 -13.99 0.57
CA LYS A 22 -38.26 -13.29 -0.24
C LYS A 22 -38.81 -11.99 -0.85
N ALA A 23 -38.11 -10.87 -0.64
CA ALA A 23 -38.05 -9.72 -1.55
C ALA A 23 -36.78 -8.87 -1.22
N PRO A 24 -36.07 -8.30 -2.21
CA PRO A 24 -34.80 -7.61 -1.96
C PRO A 24 -34.99 -6.17 -1.48
N PHE A 25 -34.19 -5.77 -0.48
CA PHE A 25 -34.22 -4.45 0.13
C PHE A 25 -33.45 -3.42 -0.73
N ARG A 26 -34.15 -2.66 -1.57
CA ARG A 26 -33.55 -1.52 -2.31
C ARG A 26 -33.36 -0.33 -1.36
N GLN A 27 -32.14 -0.14 -0.87
CA GLN A 27 -31.75 1.06 -0.15
C GLN A 27 -31.60 2.23 -1.15
N ARG A 28 -32.42 3.28 -0.98
CA ARG A 28 -32.46 4.44 -1.89
C ARG A 28 -31.29 5.37 -1.62
N TYR A 29 -30.30 5.38 -2.51
CA TYR A 29 -29.49 6.58 -2.75
C TYR A 29 -30.22 7.48 -3.75
N ALA A 30 -30.30 8.78 -3.45
CA ALA A 30 -31.03 9.73 -4.28
C ALA A 30 -30.18 10.19 -5.47
N THR A 31 -30.24 9.45 -6.58
CA THR A 31 -29.83 9.96 -7.89
C THR A 31 -30.92 10.87 -8.45
N MET A 32 -30.68 12.18 -8.50
CA MET A 32 -31.50 13.09 -9.30
C MET A 32 -31.20 12.86 -10.78
N ALA A 33 -31.93 11.93 -11.40
CA ALA A 33 -32.09 11.91 -12.84
C ALA A 33 -33.08 13.01 -13.24
N VAL A 34 -32.64 13.94 -14.09
CA VAL A 34 -33.51 14.97 -14.65
C VAL A 34 -34.10 14.44 -15.96
N GLU A 35 -35.39 14.13 -15.96
CA GLU A 35 -36.13 13.85 -17.20
C GLU A 35 -36.28 15.15 -18.01
N SER A 36 -36.12 15.06 -19.33
CA SER A 36 -36.03 16.21 -20.24
C SER A 36 -37.35 16.52 -20.93
N GLU A 37 -38.27 17.17 -20.21
CA GLU A 37 -39.33 17.94 -20.87
C GLU A 37 -38.82 19.31 -21.32
N LYS A 38 -39.19 19.74 -22.53
CA LYS A 38 -38.85 21.07 -23.06
C LYS A 38 -39.92 22.11 -22.69
N PRO A 39 -39.57 23.18 -21.98
CA PRO A 39 -40.35 24.42 -22.01
C PRO A 39 -39.64 25.48 -22.86
N THR A 40 -40.39 26.11 -23.76
CA THR A 40 -39.96 27.33 -24.45
C THR A 40 -40.02 28.51 -23.49
N GLY A 41 -38.87 29.05 -23.07
CA GLY A 41 -38.82 30.24 -22.22
C GLY A 41 -37.40 30.74 -21.95
N THR A 42 -37.09 31.95 -22.41
CA THR A 42 -35.80 32.61 -22.15
C THR A 42 -35.79 33.28 -20.78
N SER A 43 -35.08 32.69 -19.81
CA SER A 43 -34.63 33.39 -18.59
C SER A 43 -33.38 32.71 -18.04
N GLY A 44 -32.31 33.47 -17.82
CA GLY A 44 -31.03 32.94 -17.35
C GLY A 44 -31.13 32.30 -15.97
N SER A 45 -30.66 31.06 -15.84
CA SER A 45 -30.59 30.34 -14.57
C SER A 45 -29.16 30.32 -14.06
N ALA A 46 -28.92 30.96 -12.92
CA ALA A 46 -27.66 30.85 -12.21
C ALA A 46 -27.59 29.48 -11.53
N VAL A 47 -26.78 28.57 -12.10
CA VAL A 47 -26.37 27.35 -11.40
C VAL A 47 -25.65 27.79 -10.13
N ARG A 48 -26.20 27.46 -8.96
CA ARG A 48 -25.50 27.67 -7.69
C ARG A 48 -24.44 26.58 -7.58
N ASP A 49 -23.19 26.95 -7.86
CA ASP A 49 -22.05 26.04 -7.71
C ASP A 49 -22.05 25.41 -6.32
N ALA A 50 -22.09 24.06 -6.28
CA ALA A 50 -21.93 23.32 -5.05
C ALA A 50 -20.53 23.62 -4.50
N LYS A 51 -20.45 24.23 -3.31
CA LYS A 51 -19.19 24.70 -2.74
C LYS A 51 -18.23 23.51 -2.54
N LYS A 52 -17.14 23.51 -3.31
CA LYS A 52 -16.00 22.60 -3.16
C LYS A 52 -15.58 22.48 -1.69
N LEU A 53 -15.67 21.27 -1.14
CA LEU A 53 -15.23 20.99 0.22
C LEU A 53 -13.70 21.08 0.31
N HIS A 54 -13.18 21.39 1.48
CA HIS A 54 -11.74 21.61 1.70
C HIS A 54 -11.39 21.33 3.17
N GLY A 55 -10.12 21.03 3.45
CA GLY A 55 -9.64 20.71 4.80
C GLY A 55 -10.38 19.52 5.42
N ARG A 56 -10.61 19.59 6.74
CA ARG A 56 -11.30 18.54 7.51
C ARG A 56 -12.70 18.21 6.97
N ALA A 57 -13.47 19.19 6.51
CA ALA A 57 -14.80 18.96 5.94
C ALA A 57 -14.78 18.06 4.68
N PHE A 58 -13.71 18.14 3.88
CA PHE A 58 -13.51 17.20 2.76
C PHE A 58 -13.14 15.81 3.27
N TYR A 59 -12.16 15.72 4.18
CA TYR A 59 -11.71 14.46 4.77
C TYR A 59 -12.86 13.67 5.43
N GLU A 60 -13.75 14.36 6.15
CA GLU A 60 -14.95 13.78 6.74
C GLU A 60 -15.96 13.32 5.68
N SER A 61 -16.14 14.08 4.59
CA SER A 61 -17.06 13.72 3.51
C SER A 61 -16.65 12.45 2.75
N ILE A 62 -15.36 12.09 2.75
CA ILE A 62 -14.84 10.82 2.19
C ILE A 62 -14.75 9.69 3.24
N GLY A 63 -15.36 9.87 4.41
CA GLY A 63 -15.46 8.83 5.45
C GLY A 63 -14.30 8.80 6.46
N SER A 64 -13.51 9.88 6.56
CA SER A 64 -12.35 10.00 7.46
C SER A 64 -11.38 8.80 7.38
N PRO A 65 -10.82 8.49 6.19
CA PRO A 65 -10.01 7.32 5.97
C PRO A 65 -8.71 7.32 6.79
N LYS A 66 -8.61 6.38 7.73
CA LYS A 66 -7.44 6.18 8.59
C LYS A 66 -6.33 5.34 7.95
N TYR A 67 -6.68 4.50 6.97
CA TYR A 67 -5.73 3.60 6.30
C TYR A 67 -5.45 4.13 4.90
N VAL A 68 -4.18 4.25 4.52
CA VAL A 68 -3.81 4.84 3.23
C VAL A 68 -2.82 3.94 2.48
N VAL A 69 -3.24 3.40 1.34
CA VAL A 69 -2.33 2.74 0.39
C VAL A 69 -1.57 3.82 -0.36
N ALA A 70 -0.23 3.79 -0.25
CA ALA A 70 0.63 4.81 -0.84
C ALA A 70 0.63 4.80 -2.38
N PRO A 71 0.92 5.94 -3.02
CA PRO A 71 1.22 6.00 -4.45
C PRO A 71 2.56 5.33 -4.73
N MET A 72 2.55 4.29 -5.57
CA MET A 72 3.73 3.47 -5.89
C MET A 72 3.74 3.18 -7.40
N VAL A 73 4.79 3.62 -8.09
CA VAL A 73 4.94 3.44 -9.55
C VAL A 73 5.06 1.94 -9.87
N ASP A 74 4.25 1.47 -10.83
CA ASP A 74 4.12 0.08 -11.26
C ASP A 74 3.76 -0.91 -10.13
N GLN A 75 3.10 -0.40 -9.07
CA GLN A 75 2.91 -1.07 -7.78
C GLN A 75 1.60 -0.66 -7.04
N SER A 76 0.71 0.14 -7.64
CA SER A 76 -0.52 0.63 -6.98
C SER A 76 -1.71 0.75 -7.94
N GLU A 77 -1.69 -0.08 -8.98
CA GLU A 77 -2.74 -0.25 -9.98
C GLU A 77 -4.03 -0.76 -9.32
N PHE A 78 -5.16 -0.58 -10.01
CA PHE A 78 -6.49 -0.92 -9.53
C PHE A 78 -6.56 -2.29 -8.83
N ALA A 79 -6.02 -3.35 -9.45
CA ALA A 79 -6.06 -4.70 -8.88
C ALA A 79 -5.34 -4.83 -7.52
N TRP A 80 -4.26 -4.07 -7.29
CA TRP A 80 -3.56 -4.07 -6.00
C TRP A 80 -4.29 -3.23 -4.93
N ARG A 81 -4.96 -2.15 -5.34
CA ARG A 81 -5.88 -1.39 -4.48
C ARG A 81 -7.06 -2.27 -4.05
N MET A 82 -7.64 -3.04 -4.98
CA MET A 82 -8.70 -4.00 -4.68
C MET A 82 -8.23 -5.11 -3.77
N LEU A 83 -7.01 -5.63 -3.97
CA LEU A 83 -6.41 -6.62 -3.09
C LEU A 83 -6.30 -6.08 -1.66
N SER A 84 -5.77 -4.86 -1.49
CA SER A 84 -5.68 -4.22 -0.16
C SER A 84 -7.05 -4.01 0.49
N ARG A 85 -8.06 -3.58 -0.28
CA ARG A 85 -9.45 -3.43 0.20
C ARG A 85 -10.10 -4.76 0.58
N SER A 86 -9.73 -5.86 -0.06
CA SER A 86 -10.36 -7.17 0.13
C SER A 86 -10.17 -7.75 1.54
N PHE A 87 -9.15 -7.32 2.28
CA PHE A 87 -8.91 -7.77 3.66
C PHE A 87 -9.77 -7.03 4.70
N LEU A 88 -10.41 -5.92 4.32
CA LEU A 88 -11.31 -5.18 5.21
C LEU A 88 -12.77 -5.67 5.06
N PRO A 89 -13.53 -5.77 6.16
CA PRO A 89 -14.99 -5.93 6.10
C PRO A 89 -15.63 -4.80 5.28
N ASP A 90 -16.79 -5.06 4.66
CA ASP A 90 -17.45 -4.08 3.78
C ASP A 90 -17.73 -2.72 4.47
N ALA A 91 -18.08 -2.75 5.75
CA ALA A 91 -18.29 -1.54 6.57
C ALA A 91 -17.01 -0.73 6.83
N GLU A 92 -15.83 -1.31 6.60
CA GLU A 92 -14.52 -0.69 6.85
C GLU A 92 -13.76 -0.34 5.57
N LYS A 93 -14.15 -0.87 4.41
CA LYS A 93 -13.57 -0.50 3.11
C LYS A 93 -13.52 1.02 2.85
N PRO A 94 -14.52 1.85 3.25
CA PRO A 94 -14.44 3.30 3.13
C PRO A 94 -13.34 3.96 3.99
N LYS A 95 -12.90 3.31 5.09
CA LYS A 95 -11.80 3.80 5.94
C LYS A 95 -10.43 3.67 5.26
N LEU A 96 -10.35 2.94 4.14
CA LEU A 96 -9.15 2.83 3.32
C LEU A 96 -9.23 3.83 2.16
N LEU A 97 -8.33 4.79 2.17
CA LEU A 97 -7.97 5.59 1.01
C LEU A 97 -6.88 4.87 0.23
N ALA A 98 -6.93 4.95 -1.09
CA ALA A 98 -5.85 4.50 -1.93
C ALA A 98 -5.40 5.61 -2.87
N TYR A 99 -4.18 5.50 -3.36
CA TYR A 99 -3.61 6.38 -4.36
C TYR A 99 -3.32 5.59 -5.63
N THR A 100 -3.40 6.25 -6.79
CA THR A 100 -2.87 5.70 -8.05
C THR A 100 -1.33 5.61 -8.03
N PRO A 101 -0.72 4.94 -9.01
CA PRO A 101 0.68 5.21 -9.37
C PRO A 101 0.88 6.70 -9.66
N MET A 102 2.12 7.17 -9.48
CA MET A 102 2.48 8.56 -9.78
C MET A 102 2.59 8.78 -11.29
N PHE A 103 1.65 9.50 -11.89
CA PHE A 103 1.62 9.78 -13.32
C PHE A 103 2.40 11.05 -13.69
N HIS A 104 3.07 11.08 -14.84
CA HIS A 104 3.77 12.27 -15.30
C HIS A 104 2.81 13.22 -16.02
N ALA A 105 2.47 14.37 -15.41
CA ALA A 105 1.38 15.23 -15.87
C ALA A 105 1.45 15.60 -17.36
N ARG A 106 2.60 16.05 -17.87
CA ARG A 106 2.76 16.38 -19.30
C ARG A 106 2.44 15.22 -20.25
N HIS A 107 2.73 13.98 -19.88
CA HIS A 107 2.38 12.82 -20.69
C HIS A 107 0.90 12.45 -20.51
N PHE A 108 0.39 12.52 -19.28
CA PHE A 108 -1.02 12.27 -19.01
C PHE A 108 -1.95 13.27 -19.72
N GLY A 109 -1.69 14.57 -19.69
CA GLY A 109 -2.51 15.56 -20.40
C GLY A 109 -2.46 15.41 -21.92
N ASN A 110 -1.27 15.18 -22.49
CA ASN A 110 -1.05 15.32 -23.94
C ASN A 110 -1.01 14.01 -24.74
N ASP A 111 -0.92 12.85 -24.10
CA ASP A 111 -0.79 11.54 -24.77
C ASP A 111 -1.86 10.57 -24.24
N GLU A 112 -2.94 10.38 -25.03
CA GLU A 112 -4.03 9.44 -24.74
C GLU A 112 -3.51 8.00 -24.61
N LYS A 113 -2.49 7.60 -25.38
CA LYS A 113 -1.90 6.27 -25.28
C LYS A 113 -1.17 6.11 -23.95
N TYR A 114 -0.48 7.15 -23.48
CA TYR A 114 0.08 7.15 -22.12
C TYR A 114 -1.04 7.04 -21.08
N ARG A 115 -2.13 7.82 -21.15
CA ARG A 115 -3.27 7.69 -20.22
C ARG A 115 -3.80 6.26 -20.16
N ARG A 116 -4.20 5.71 -21.31
CA ARG A 116 -4.81 4.37 -21.42
C ARG A 116 -3.91 3.24 -20.97
N ALA A 117 -2.59 3.40 -21.04
CA ALA A 117 -1.63 2.41 -20.54
C ALA A 117 -1.45 2.42 -19.01
N HIS A 118 -1.97 3.44 -18.30
CA HIS A 118 -1.73 3.65 -16.86
C HIS A 118 -3.00 3.88 -16.02
N PHE A 119 -4.14 4.23 -16.64
CA PHE A 119 -5.38 4.60 -15.97
C PHE A 119 -6.60 4.20 -16.82
N GLU A 120 -7.46 3.34 -16.30
CA GLU A 120 -8.62 2.74 -16.98
C GLU A 120 -9.95 3.12 -16.29
N PRO A 121 -10.35 4.41 -16.29
CA PRO A 121 -11.52 4.87 -15.55
C PRO A 121 -12.85 4.50 -16.22
N THR A 122 -12.85 4.26 -17.54
CA THR A 122 -14.04 3.98 -18.35
C THR A 122 -13.77 2.89 -19.39
N LYS A 123 -14.82 2.22 -19.87
CA LYS A 123 -14.69 1.21 -20.94
C LYS A 123 -14.37 1.88 -22.29
N GLN A 124 -13.40 1.31 -23.01
CA GLN A 124 -12.81 1.90 -24.22
C GLN A 124 -13.79 2.08 -25.41
N GLU A 125 -14.94 1.38 -25.41
CA GLU A 125 -15.91 1.41 -26.51
C GLU A 125 -16.99 2.49 -26.35
N ASP A 126 -17.29 2.90 -25.11
CA ASP A 126 -18.37 3.84 -24.78
C ASP A 126 -17.82 5.14 -24.13
N ASN A 127 -16.68 5.07 -23.45
CA ASN A 127 -16.04 6.15 -22.69
C ASN A 127 -16.92 6.82 -21.60
N THR A 128 -18.18 6.40 -21.42
CA THR A 128 -19.11 6.94 -20.41
C THR A 128 -19.35 6.04 -19.20
N GLU A 129 -19.26 4.71 -19.34
CA GLU A 129 -19.45 3.79 -18.21
C GLU A 129 -18.18 3.72 -17.33
N PRO A 130 -18.26 4.01 -16.01
CA PRO A 130 -17.14 3.84 -15.08
C PRO A 130 -16.73 2.37 -14.94
N TRP A 131 -15.43 2.08 -15.11
CA TRP A 131 -14.92 0.71 -15.22
C TRP A 131 -14.00 0.30 -14.05
N LEU A 132 -12.69 0.60 -14.10
CA LEU A 132 -11.73 0.18 -13.08
C LEU A 132 -11.33 1.35 -12.17
N ASP A 133 -10.34 2.15 -12.61
CA ASP A 133 -9.75 3.19 -11.79
C ASP A 133 -10.78 4.25 -11.39
N GLY A 134 -10.98 4.42 -10.07
CA GLY A 134 -11.87 5.46 -9.55
C GLY A 134 -13.37 5.18 -9.70
N ASN A 135 -13.74 3.95 -10.08
CA ASN A 135 -15.12 3.52 -10.17
C ASN A 135 -15.84 3.73 -8.81
N PRO A 136 -16.90 4.57 -8.74
CA PRO A 136 -17.55 4.93 -7.48
C PRO A 136 -18.11 3.78 -6.65
N LYS A 137 -18.28 2.58 -7.23
CA LYS A 137 -18.83 1.40 -6.54
C LYS A 137 -17.77 0.58 -5.80
N ILE A 138 -16.50 0.64 -6.21
CA ILE A 138 -15.46 -0.33 -5.82
C ILE A 138 -14.10 0.29 -5.49
N ASP A 139 -13.72 1.39 -6.14
CA ASP A 139 -12.39 2.00 -6.02
C ASP A 139 -12.47 3.47 -5.59
N ARG A 140 -13.27 3.73 -4.56
CA ARG A 140 -13.29 4.98 -3.82
C ARG A 140 -13.29 4.73 -2.30
N PRO A 141 -12.69 5.63 -1.48
CA PRO A 141 -12.04 6.86 -1.89
C PRO A 141 -10.67 6.63 -2.58
N LEU A 142 -10.39 7.40 -3.64
CA LEU A 142 -9.18 7.33 -4.47
C LEU A 142 -8.62 8.73 -4.76
N PHE A 143 -7.32 8.93 -4.53
CA PHE A 143 -6.60 10.12 -4.98
C PHE A 143 -5.71 9.79 -6.18
N VAL A 144 -5.75 10.61 -7.22
CA VAL A 144 -4.88 10.46 -8.41
C VAL A 144 -3.65 11.33 -8.23
N GLN A 145 -2.46 10.71 -8.20
CA GLN A 145 -1.20 11.45 -7.97
C GLN A 145 -0.46 11.78 -9.26
N PHE A 146 -0.07 13.05 -9.41
CA PHE A 146 0.81 13.51 -10.48
C PHE A 146 2.18 13.93 -9.98
N CYS A 147 3.18 13.82 -10.86
CA CYS A 147 4.37 14.66 -10.82
C CYS A 147 4.35 15.67 -11.98
N ALA A 148 4.74 16.90 -11.68
CA ALA A 148 4.80 18.02 -12.62
C ALA A 148 5.79 19.07 -12.12
N ASN A 149 6.14 20.00 -13.00
CA ASN A 149 6.92 21.20 -12.71
C ASN A 149 6.45 22.42 -13.52
N ASP A 150 5.27 22.30 -14.12
CA ASP A 150 4.63 23.33 -14.93
C ASP A 150 3.12 23.34 -14.58
N PRO A 151 2.55 24.48 -14.14
CA PRO A 151 1.16 24.55 -13.70
C PRO A 151 0.12 24.24 -14.77
N ASP A 152 0.37 24.58 -16.04
CA ASP A 152 -0.60 24.38 -17.11
C ASP A 152 -0.64 22.91 -17.56
N HIS A 153 0.51 22.25 -17.68
CA HIS A 153 0.57 20.80 -17.88
C HIS A 153 -0.03 20.01 -16.71
N LEU A 154 0.16 20.49 -15.46
CA LEU A 154 -0.44 19.87 -14.29
C LEU A 154 -1.97 20.00 -14.30
N LEU A 155 -2.51 21.17 -14.65
CA LEU A 155 -3.95 21.37 -14.74
C LEU A 155 -4.59 20.52 -15.82
N ALA A 156 -4.02 20.50 -17.03
CA ALA A 156 -4.56 19.70 -18.13
C ALA A 156 -4.66 18.21 -17.77
N ALA A 157 -3.62 17.66 -17.14
CA ALA A 157 -3.63 16.28 -16.65
C ALA A 157 -4.65 16.04 -15.53
N ALA A 158 -4.78 17.00 -14.60
CA ALA A 158 -5.69 16.90 -13.48
C ALA A 158 -7.17 17.00 -13.89
N GLN A 159 -7.49 17.77 -14.93
CA GLN A 159 -8.85 17.89 -15.47
C GLN A 159 -9.34 16.57 -16.09
N GLU A 160 -8.46 15.82 -16.77
CA GLU A 160 -8.76 14.47 -17.29
C GLU A 160 -9.05 13.45 -16.17
N ALA A 161 -8.39 13.58 -15.01
CA ALA A 161 -8.54 12.66 -13.89
C ALA A 161 -9.67 13.03 -12.90
N ALA A 162 -10.00 14.32 -12.77
CA ALA A 162 -10.92 14.85 -11.76
C ALA A 162 -12.32 14.19 -11.71
N PRO A 163 -12.96 13.77 -12.82
CA PRO A 163 -14.24 13.05 -12.75
C PRO A 163 -14.14 11.70 -12.03
N TYR A 164 -12.94 11.11 -12.03
CA TYR A 164 -12.67 9.73 -11.63
C TYR A 164 -11.89 9.63 -10.31
N CYS A 165 -11.84 10.69 -9.51
CA CYS A 165 -11.21 10.66 -8.20
C CYS A 165 -11.95 11.51 -7.17
N ASP A 166 -11.51 11.43 -5.92
CA ASP A 166 -12.02 12.25 -4.82
C ASP A 166 -11.06 13.42 -4.51
N ALA A 167 -9.79 13.30 -4.88
CA ALA A 167 -8.84 14.42 -4.95
C ALA A 167 -7.74 14.16 -6.00
N VAL A 168 -7.06 15.25 -6.39
CA VAL A 168 -5.81 15.21 -7.15
C VAL A 168 -4.65 15.52 -6.22
N ASP A 169 -3.62 14.67 -6.19
CA ASP A 169 -2.45 14.82 -5.33
C ASP A 169 -1.19 15.25 -6.12
N LEU A 170 -0.42 16.19 -5.56
CA LEU A 170 0.89 16.54 -6.09
C LEU A 170 2.01 15.80 -5.35
N ASN A 171 2.77 14.99 -6.10
CA ASN A 171 3.99 14.37 -5.59
C ASN A 171 5.11 15.42 -5.42
N LEU A 172 5.50 15.63 -4.17
CA LEU A 172 6.63 16.48 -3.77
C LEU A 172 7.67 15.68 -2.95
N GLY A 173 7.64 14.35 -3.07
CA GLY A 173 8.38 13.43 -2.19
C GLY A 173 9.21 12.36 -2.91
N CYS A 174 9.11 12.21 -4.24
CA CYS A 174 9.87 11.24 -5.00
C CYS A 174 11.36 11.66 -5.09
N PRO A 175 12.32 10.87 -4.56
CA PRO A 175 13.74 11.24 -4.55
C PRO A 175 14.53 10.54 -5.67
N GLN A 176 13.85 9.92 -6.64
CA GLN A 176 14.48 9.05 -7.64
C GLN A 176 15.25 9.84 -8.70
N GLY A 177 16.21 9.17 -9.36
CA GLY A 177 17.04 9.80 -10.38
C GLY A 177 16.26 10.36 -11.57
N ILE A 178 15.11 9.78 -11.90
CA ILE A 178 14.20 10.28 -12.94
C ILE A 178 13.52 11.60 -12.52
N ALA A 179 13.10 11.72 -11.27
CA ALA A 179 12.55 12.95 -10.69
C ALA A 179 13.58 14.08 -10.64
N ARG A 180 14.87 13.75 -10.40
CA ARG A 180 15.97 14.72 -10.52
C ARG A 180 16.14 15.24 -11.95
N LYS A 181 16.10 14.34 -12.94
CA LYS A 181 16.28 14.68 -14.36
C LYS A 181 15.11 15.50 -14.91
N GLY A 182 13.89 15.17 -14.51
CA GLY A 182 12.67 15.89 -14.88
C GLY A 182 12.37 17.11 -14.00
N HIS A 183 13.18 17.38 -12.96
CA HIS A 183 12.97 18.45 -11.98
C HIS A 183 11.54 18.46 -11.40
N TYR A 184 11.14 17.35 -10.77
CA TYR A 184 9.86 17.20 -10.07
C TYR A 184 10.02 16.41 -8.77
N GLY A 185 8.94 16.20 -8.00
CA GLY A 185 9.00 15.45 -6.75
C GLY A 185 9.83 16.17 -5.68
N ALA A 186 10.70 15.45 -4.97
CA ALA A 186 11.54 16.04 -3.93
C ALA A 186 12.64 17.00 -4.46
N PHE A 187 12.71 17.23 -5.78
CA PHE A 187 13.62 18.21 -6.39
C PHE A 187 12.95 19.57 -6.66
N LEU A 188 11.71 19.74 -6.20
CA LEU A 188 11.01 21.03 -6.12
C LEU A 188 11.08 21.66 -4.72
N GLN A 189 11.54 20.93 -3.69
CA GLN A 189 11.47 21.40 -2.30
C GLN A 189 12.26 22.71 -2.07
N GLU A 190 13.23 23.01 -2.92
CA GLU A 190 13.96 24.28 -2.92
C GLU A 190 13.23 25.43 -3.65
N ASP A 191 12.25 25.15 -4.52
CA ASP A 191 11.45 26.13 -5.28
C ASP A 191 10.01 26.22 -4.71
N GLN A 192 9.91 26.92 -3.59
CA GLN A 192 8.64 27.09 -2.87
C GLN A 192 7.61 27.94 -3.64
N ASP A 193 8.04 28.83 -4.54
CA ASP A 193 7.13 29.60 -5.39
C ASP A 193 6.47 28.71 -6.45
N LEU A 194 7.25 27.87 -7.13
CA LEU A 194 6.71 26.91 -8.09
C LEU A 194 5.75 25.92 -7.43
N ILE A 195 6.09 25.40 -6.24
CA ILE A 195 5.17 24.56 -5.46
C ILE A 195 3.86 25.29 -5.15
N PHE A 196 3.93 26.55 -4.72
CA PHE A 196 2.73 27.35 -4.47
C PHE A 196 1.89 27.52 -5.74
N ARG A 197 2.51 27.88 -6.87
CA ARG A 197 1.80 28.06 -8.16
C ARG A 197 1.17 26.77 -8.68
N LEU A 198 1.85 25.62 -8.58
CA LEU A 198 1.33 24.32 -8.97
C LEU A 198 0.05 23.96 -8.19
N ILE A 199 0.11 24.02 -6.86
CA ILE A 199 -1.03 23.66 -5.99
C ILE A 199 -2.16 24.70 -6.11
N ASN A 200 -1.83 25.99 -6.12
CA ASN A 200 -2.84 27.06 -6.12
C ASN A 200 -3.64 27.13 -7.41
N LYS A 201 -3.02 26.81 -8.55
CA LYS A 201 -3.73 26.70 -9.84
C LYS A 201 -4.76 25.57 -9.80
N LEU A 202 -4.34 24.37 -9.39
CA LEU A 202 -5.28 23.24 -9.23
C LEU A 202 -6.38 23.53 -8.19
N HIS A 203 -6.04 24.18 -7.07
CA HIS A 203 -7.00 24.49 -6.02
C HIS A 203 -8.13 25.38 -6.55
N LYS A 204 -7.81 26.38 -7.37
CA LYS A 204 -8.75 27.32 -7.98
C LYS A 204 -9.55 26.73 -9.14
N GLU A 205 -8.92 25.90 -9.98
CA GLU A 205 -9.48 25.53 -11.30
C GLU A 205 -10.07 24.10 -11.36
N LEU A 206 -9.81 23.22 -10.37
CA LEU A 206 -10.46 21.91 -10.28
C LEU A 206 -11.77 21.95 -9.48
N SER A 207 -12.74 21.14 -9.88
CA SER A 207 -13.94 20.83 -9.07
C SER A 207 -13.60 19.98 -7.83
N VAL A 208 -12.66 19.05 -7.94
CA VAL A 208 -12.20 18.19 -6.84
C VAL A 208 -11.10 18.85 -5.99
N PRO A 209 -11.01 18.54 -4.68
CA PRO A 209 -9.93 18.95 -3.81
C PRO A 209 -8.53 18.58 -4.31
N VAL A 210 -7.54 19.33 -3.83
CA VAL A 210 -6.13 19.09 -4.09
C VAL A 210 -5.46 18.65 -2.79
N THR A 211 -4.54 17.70 -2.86
CA THR A 211 -3.69 17.26 -1.74
C THR A 211 -2.21 17.26 -2.16
N ALA A 212 -1.30 17.08 -1.22
CA ALA A 212 0.12 16.97 -1.56
C ALA A 212 0.86 16.02 -0.62
N LYS A 213 1.85 15.31 -1.18
CA LYS A 213 2.75 14.40 -0.43
C LYS A 213 4.19 14.91 -0.42
N ILE A 214 4.66 15.34 0.75
CA ILE A 214 6.02 15.87 0.96
C ILE A 214 6.96 14.86 1.64
N ARG A 215 8.25 15.22 1.69
CA ARG A 215 9.26 14.71 2.61
C ARG A 215 9.64 15.80 3.61
N ILE A 216 10.15 15.42 4.78
CA ILE A 216 10.73 16.36 5.74
C ILE A 216 12.06 16.95 5.23
N LEU A 217 12.45 18.12 5.77
CA LEU A 217 13.70 18.82 5.46
C LEU A 217 14.73 18.59 6.59
N GLU A 218 15.82 19.38 6.66
CA GLU A 218 16.86 19.15 7.67
C GLU A 218 16.43 19.66 9.06
N THR A 219 15.73 20.80 9.12
CA THR A 219 15.24 21.35 10.39
C THR A 219 13.72 21.29 10.55
N LYS A 220 13.28 21.44 11.81
CA LYS A 220 11.86 21.57 12.18
C LYS A 220 11.22 22.80 11.55
N GLU A 221 11.92 23.92 11.57
CA GLU A 221 11.49 25.23 11.06
C GLU A 221 11.32 25.22 9.55
N GLU A 222 12.30 24.66 8.81
CA GLU A 222 12.22 24.48 7.36
C GLU A 222 11.04 23.58 6.98
N THR A 223 10.89 22.46 7.67
CA THR A 223 9.81 21.50 7.42
C THR A 223 8.44 22.11 7.70
N LEU A 224 8.30 22.91 8.77
CA LEU A 224 7.07 23.63 9.08
C LEU A 224 6.76 24.72 8.06
N ALA A 225 7.73 25.53 7.67
CA ALA A 225 7.55 26.57 6.65
C ALA A 225 7.12 25.96 5.30
N TYR A 226 7.69 24.82 4.93
CA TYR A 226 7.30 24.07 3.73
C TYR A 226 5.85 23.54 3.83
N ALA A 227 5.50 22.89 4.94
CA ALA A 227 4.13 22.42 5.20
C ALA A 227 3.10 23.58 5.13
N GLN A 228 3.43 24.73 5.76
CA GLN A 228 2.60 25.92 5.73
C GLN A 228 2.44 26.50 4.31
N ASN A 229 3.50 26.52 3.49
CA ASN A 229 3.39 26.97 2.10
C ASN A 229 2.46 26.08 1.26
N VAL A 230 2.59 24.76 1.39
CA VAL A 230 1.74 23.76 0.72
C VAL A 230 0.26 23.92 1.11
N LEU A 231 -0.03 24.11 2.41
CA LEU A 231 -1.38 24.34 2.91
C LEU A 231 -1.93 25.70 2.45
N LYS A 232 -1.15 26.77 2.55
CA LYS A 232 -1.50 28.14 2.08
C LYS A 232 -1.78 28.19 0.58
N ALA A 233 -1.12 27.34 -0.21
CA ALA A 233 -1.40 27.20 -1.64
C ALA A 233 -2.77 26.59 -1.93
N GLY A 234 -3.36 25.85 -0.97
CA GLY A 234 -4.71 25.27 -1.08
C GLY A 234 -4.75 23.74 -1.02
N ALA A 235 -3.69 23.07 -0.56
CA ALA A 235 -3.74 21.65 -0.27
C ALA A 235 -4.69 21.38 0.90
N SER A 236 -5.60 20.41 0.72
CA SER A 236 -6.71 20.08 1.63
C SER A 236 -6.30 19.05 2.68
N ILE A 237 -5.34 18.20 2.33
CA ILE A 237 -4.72 17.20 3.17
C ILE A 237 -3.22 17.21 2.86
N LEU A 238 -2.40 17.16 3.91
CA LEU A 238 -0.95 17.05 3.79
C LEU A 238 -0.52 15.63 4.16
N THR A 239 0.19 14.94 3.26
CA THR A 239 0.87 13.68 3.59
C THR A 239 2.35 13.92 3.80
N VAL A 240 2.89 13.51 4.95
CA VAL A 240 4.30 13.69 5.31
C VAL A 240 5.01 12.34 5.39
N HIS A 241 6.05 12.17 4.58
CA HIS A 241 7.03 11.11 4.78
C HIS A 241 8.13 11.61 5.71
N GLY A 242 8.27 11.01 6.90
CA GLY A 242 9.31 11.30 7.90
C GLY A 242 10.76 10.96 7.48
N ARG A 243 11.10 11.02 6.19
CA ARG A 243 12.46 10.84 5.67
C ARG A 243 12.81 11.96 4.72
N ARG A 244 14.01 12.54 4.86
CA ARG A 244 14.56 13.50 3.89
C ARG A 244 14.74 12.87 2.51
N ARG A 245 14.93 13.69 1.47
CA ARG A 245 15.17 13.24 0.08
C ARG A 245 16.35 12.28 -0.06
N GLU A 246 17.39 12.49 0.72
CA GLU A 246 18.66 11.77 0.70
C GLU A 246 18.52 10.35 1.29
N GLN A 247 17.53 10.15 2.17
CA GLN A 247 17.21 8.87 2.79
C GLN A 247 16.47 7.93 1.80
N LYS A 248 17.26 7.21 1.00
CA LYS A 248 16.80 6.23 -0.01
C LYS A 248 17.83 5.11 -0.24
N GLY A 249 17.38 3.98 -0.78
CA GLY A 249 18.25 2.83 -1.06
C GLY A 249 18.89 2.29 0.22
N HIS A 250 20.21 2.12 0.24
CA HIS A 250 20.95 1.73 1.45
C HIS A 250 21.03 2.85 2.51
N LEU A 251 20.72 4.11 2.16
CA LEU A 251 20.66 5.24 3.09
C LEU A 251 19.24 5.48 3.65
N THR A 252 18.30 4.55 3.46
CA THR A 252 16.88 4.76 3.80
C THR A 252 16.66 5.07 5.28
N GLY A 253 17.32 4.36 6.19
CA GLY A 253 17.19 4.57 7.65
C GLY A 253 15.76 4.46 8.17
N ILE A 254 15.54 4.89 9.40
CA ILE A 254 14.22 4.99 10.04
C ILE A 254 13.54 6.31 9.58
N ALA A 255 12.22 6.36 9.67
CA ALA A 255 11.43 7.57 9.44
C ALA A 255 11.23 8.28 10.79
N ASP A 256 11.60 9.55 10.84
CA ASP A 256 11.43 10.45 11.98
C ASP A 256 9.94 10.75 12.19
N TRP A 257 9.35 10.11 13.21
CA TRP A 257 7.96 10.32 13.62
C TRP A 257 7.81 11.56 14.53
N GLU A 258 8.84 11.93 15.30
CA GLU A 258 8.84 13.13 16.15
C GLU A 258 8.78 14.42 15.32
N MET A 259 9.34 14.44 14.11
CA MET A 259 9.15 15.53 13.13
C MET A 259 7.69 15.62 12.66
N ILE A 260 7.00 14.48 12.47
CA ILE A 260 5.59 14.46 12.07
C ILE A 260 4.69 14.93 13.23
N LYS A 261 4.97 14.48 14.45
CA LYS A 261 4.32 14.96 15.69
C LYS A 261 4.52 16.46 15.90
N PHE A 262 5.74 16.96 15.73
CA PHE A 262 6.04 18.39 15.78
C PHE A 262 5.21 19.19 14.76
N LEU A 263 5.04 18.69 13.54
CA LEU A 263 4.13 19.31 12.55
C LEU A 263 2.67 19.25 13.02
N ARG A 264 2.21 18.13 13.59
CA ARG A 264 0.84 17.98 14.11
C ARG A 264 0.54 19.00 15.20
N GLU A 265 1.49 19.23 16.11
CA GLU A 265 1.41 20.21 17.21
C GLU A 265 1.53 21.67 16.72
N SER A 266 2.32 21.92 15.68
CA SER A 266 2.59 23.28 15.16
C SER A 266 1.59 23.78 14.12
N LEU A 267 0.81 22.89 13.50
CA LEU A 267 -0.22 23.23 12.50
C LEU A 267 -1.61 23.34 13.14
N PRO A 268 -2.52 24.18 12.59
CA PRO A 268 -3.88 24.29 13.11
C PRO A 268 -4.56 22.91 13.27
N PRO A 269 -5.30 22.63 14.37
CA PRO A 269 -5.89 21.31 14.63
C PRO A 269 -6.78 20.79 13.47
N GLU A 270 -7.47 21.70 12.78
CA GLU A 270 -8.30 21.40 11.61
C GLU A 270 -7.54 20.95 10.36
N THR A 271 -6.21 21.13 10.33
CA THR A 271 -5.35 20.57 9.28
C THR A 271 -5.44 19.06 9.32
N VAL A 272 -5.67 18.41 8.19
CA VAL A 272 -5.66 16.94 8.09
C VAL A 272 -4.26 16.49 7.70
N LEU A 273 -3.67 15.62 8.51
CA LEU A 273 -2.29 15.15 8.37
C LEU A 273 -2.26 13.62 8.20
N PHE A 274 -1.69 13.14 7.10
CA PHE A 274 -1.37 11.72 6.91
C PHE A 274 0.11 11.48 7.11
N ALA A 275 0.45 10.48 7.93
CA ALA A 275 1.82 10.15 8.28
C ALA A 275 2.31 8.91 7.52
N ASN A 276 3.58 8.92 7.09
CA ASN A 276 4.15 7.89 6.23
C ASN A 276 5.59 7.53 6.62
N GLY A 277 5.88 6.23 6.73
CA GLY A 277 7.21 5.70 6.98
C GLY A 277 7.21 4.66 8.11
N ASN A 278 7.98 3.58 7.95
CA ASN A 278 8.18 2.51 8.94
C ASN A 278 6.92 1.72 9.37
N ILE A 279 5.84 1.75 8.59
CA ILE A 279 4.67 0.89 8.76
C ILE A 279 4.91 -0.45 8.06
N LEU A 280 5.31 -1.47 8.82
CA LEU A 280 5.77 -2.78 8.33
C LEU A 280 4.82 -3.93 8.67
N GLN A 281 4.04 -3.82 9.75
CA GLN A 281 3.00 -4.77 10.15
C GLN A 281 1.79 -4.05 10.80
N HIS A 282 0.67 -4.77 10.99
CA HIS A 282 -0.58 -4.20 11.52
C HIS A 282 -0.43 -3.38 12.81
N GLY A 283 0.37 -3.86 13.76
CA GLY A 283 0.60 -3.15 15.03
C GLY A 283 1.22 -1.76 14.87
N ASP A 284 2.03 -1.54 13.84
CA ASP A 284 2.69 -0.25 13.61
C ASP A 284 1.68 0.87 13.28
N VAL A 285 0.48 0.51 12.81
CA VAL A 285 -0.57 1.47 12.43
C VAL A 285 -1.05 2.24 13.66
N GLN A 286 -1.34 1.56 14.77
CA GLN A 286 -1.76 2.24 16.00
C GLN A 286 -0.59 2.96 16.66
N SER A 287 0.59 2.34 16.72
CA SER A 287 1.80 2.96 17.28
C SER A 287 2.17 4.28 16.60
N LEU A 288 2.03 4.39 15.27
CA LEU A 288 2.28 5.64 14.56
C LEU A 288 1.21 6.70 14.89
N ILE A 289 -0.07 6.33 15.02
CA ILE A 289 -1.14 7.27 15.38
C ILE A 289 -0.88 7.82 16.79
N ASP A 290 -0.55 6.95 17.74
CA ASP A 290 -0.30 7.32 19.14
C ASP A 290 0.93 8.22 19.27
N ALA A 291 2.00 7.95 18.50
CA ALA A 291 3.22 8.77 18.51
C ALA A 291 3.04 10.13 17.81
N THR A 292 2.28 10.20 16.72
CA THR A 292 2.25 11.40 15.84
C THR A 292 0.99 12.25 15.94
N GLY A 293 -0.11 11.71 16.47
CA GLY A 293 -1.44 12.34 16.42
C GLY A 293 -1.99 12.55 15.00
N ALA A 294 -1.46 11.85 14.00
CA ALA A 294 -1.91 11.97 12.61
C ALA A 294 -3.34 11.42 12.40
N ASP A 295 -4.07 12.02 11.45
CA ASP A 295 -5.44 11.64 11.11
C ASP A 295 -5.52 10.28 10.41
N GLY A 296 -4.45 9.89 9.71
CA GLY A 296 -4.36 8.64 8.95
C GLY A 296 -2.93 8.18 8.68
N VAL A 297 -2.79 6.90 8.40
CA VAL A 297 -1.51 6.18 8.28
C VAL A 297 -1.33 5.63 6.88
N MET A 298 -0.24 6.05 6.22
CA MET A 298 0.11 5.59 4.89
C MET A 298 1.22 4.52 4.91
N SER A 299 0.95 3.35 4.32
CA SER A 299 1.96 2.31 4.08
C SER A 299 2.22 2.11 2.58
N ALA A 300 3.48 1.81 2.28
CA ALA A 300 3.99 1.56 0.93
C ALA A 300 4.59 0.14 0.84
N GLU A 301 5.88 0.01 1.13
CA GLU A 301 6.62 -1.26 1.03
C GLU A 301 6.10 -2.34 1.99
N GLY A 302 5.52 -1.94 3.13
CA GLY A 302 4.78 -2.84 4.04
C GLY A 302 3.55 -3.43 3.35
N ASN A 303 2.67 -2.57 2.79
CA ASN A 303 1.52 -3.02 2.00
C ASN A 303 1.90 -3.86 0.76
N LEU A 304 3.03 -3.59 0.08
CA LEU A 304 3.51 -4.43 -1.03
C LEU A 304 3.97 -5.84 -0.60
N SER A 305 4.35 -5.99 0.67
CA SER A 305 4.83 -7.25 1.23
C SER A 305 3.71 -8.01 1.95
N ASP A 306 2.74 -7.28 2.51
CA ASP A 306 1.49 -7.77 3.11
C ASP A 306 0.33 -6.79 2.77
N PRO A 307 -0.47 -7.05 1.73
CA PRO A 307 -1.61 -6.19 1.40
C PRO A 307 -2.72 -6.22 2.46
N GLY A 308 -2.69 -7.20 3.37
CA GLY A 308 -3.58 -7.30 4.53
C GLY A 308 -3.15 -6.48 5.74
N ILE A 309 -2.07 -5.69 5.65
CA ILE A 309 -1.47 -4.92 6.76
C ILE A 309 -2.48 -4.05 7.56
N PHE A 310 -3.52 -3.53 6.93
CA PHE A 310 -4.53 -2.70 7.60
C PHE A 310 -5.67 -3.50 8.26
N ALA A 311 -5.82 -4.78 7.93
CA ALA A 311 -6.89 -5.60 8.45
C ALA A 311 -6.56 -6.17 9.83
N THR A 312 -7.53 -6.15 10.73
CA THR A 312 -7.43 -6.83 12.03
C THR A 312 -7.23 -8.33 11.81
N PRO A 313 -6.20 -8.95 12.44
CA PRO A 313 -6.04 -10.39 12.44
C PRO A 313 -7.32 -11.12 12.88
N PRO A 314 -7.66 -12.27 12.27
CA PRO A 314 -8.73 -13.13 12.78
C PRO A 314 -8.50 -13.48 14.27
N ALA A 315 -9.58 -13.71 15.01
CA ALA A 315 -9.48 -14.18 16.39
C ALA A 315 -8.84 -15.58 16.44
N PRO A 316 -8.16 -15.97 17.55
CA PRO A 316 -7.68 -17.33 17.75
C PRO A 316 -8.78 -18.38 17.54
N GLY A 317 -8.55 -19.35 16.65
CA GLY A 317 -9.53 -20.37 16.25
C GLY A 317 -10.47 -19.95 15.11
N GLN A 318 -10.29 -18.75 14.54
CA GLN A 318 -11.07 -18.23 13.40
C GLN A 318 -10.18 -17.91 12.18
N GLU A 319 -8.97 -18.43 12.12
CA GLU A 319 -7.99 -18.19 11.04
C GLU A 319 -8.44 -18.66 9.64
N GLY A 320 -9.38 -19.60 9.60
CA GLY A 320 -9.82 -20.24 8.36
C GLY A 320 -8.67 -21.00 7.69
N ARG A 321 -8.59 -20.92 6.36
CA ARG A 321 -7.51 -21.52 5.57
C ARG A 321 -6.45 -20.51 5.10
N GLU A 322 -6.68 -19.20 5.30
CA GLU A 322 -5.90 -18.12 4.68
C GLU A 322 -4.91 -17.45 5.63
N TYR A 323 -5.16 -17.50 6.94
CA TYR A 323 -4.29 -16.90 7.95
C TYR A 323 -3.49 -18.00 8.67
N TRP A 324 -2.20 -17.74 8.92
CA TRP A 324 -1.35 -18.61 9.73
C TRP A 324 -1.11 -17.97 11.10
N ARG A 325 -1.09 -18.78 12.16
CA ARG A 325 -0.70 -18.37 13.52
C ARG A 325 0.31 -19.37 14.09
N GLY A 326 1.42 -18.84 14.62
CA GLY A 326 2.42 -19.62 15.34
C GLY A 326 2.06 -19.83 16.81
N LYS A 327 2.83 -20.69 17.49
CA LYS A 327 2.68 -21.03 18.92
C LYS A 327 2.68 -19.82 19.86
N ASN A 328 3.40 -18.75 19.50
CA ASN A 328 3.49 -17.50 20.25
C ASN A 328 2.29 -16.55 20.02
N GLY A 329 1.23 -17.00 19.31
CA GLY A 329 0.04 -16.20 19.00
C GLY A 329 0.20 -15.21 17.84
N ILE A 330 1.45 -14.96 17.41
CA ILE A 330 1.79 -14.09 16.29
C ILE A 330 1.45 -14.81 14.98
N GLY A 331 0.95 -14.07 13.98
CA GLY A 331 0.52 -14.63 12.70
C GLY A 331 0.69 -13.69 11.53
N GLY A 332 0.10 -14.07 10.40
CA GLY A 332 0.01 -13.28 9.18
C GLY A 332 -0.75 -14.02 8.08
N TRP A 333 -1.10 -13.31 7.01
CA TRP A 333 -1.73 -13.91 5.83
C TRP A 333 -0.75 -14.81 5.08
N ARG A 334 -1.20 -15.99 4.62
CA ARG A 334 -0.36 -16.89 3.84
C ARG A 334 -0.18 -16.36 2.42
N VAL A 335 1.03 -16.46 1.87
CA VAL A 335 1.32 -15.90 0.54
C VAL A 335 0.57 -16.61 -0.59
N ASP A 336 0.20 -17.88 -0.41
CA ASP A 336 -0.62 -18.63 -1.36
C ASP A 336 -2.08 -18.14 -1.37
N ALA A 337 -2.67 -17.88 -0.20
CA ALA A 337 -3.98 -17.27 -0.06
C ALA A 337 -4.04 -15.86 -0.65
N VAL A 338 -3.04 -15.01 -0.33
CA VAL A 338 -2.95 -13.65 -0.87
C VAL A 338 -2.78 -13.67 -2.38
N MET A 339 -1.92 -14.56 -2.92
CA MET A 339 -1.73 -14.71 -4.35
C MET A 339 -3.02 -15.18 -5.04
N ARG A 340 -3.67 -16.23 -4.54
CA ARG A 340 -4.95 -16.74 -5.08
C ARG A 340 -5.98 -15.63 -5.17
N ARG A 341 -6.17 -14.89 -4.08
CA ARG A 341 -7.11 -13.76 -4.03
C ARG A 341 -6.75 -12.65 -5.02
N TYR A 342 -5.47 -12.35 -5.20
CA TYR A 342 -5.01 -11.37 -6.19
C TYR A 342 -5.30 -11.82 -7.63
N LEU A 343 -5.10 -13.10 -7.95
CA LEU A 343 -5.42 -13.65 -9.27
C LEU A 343 -6.94 -13.66 -9.51
N ASP A 344 -7.74 -13.99 -8.50
CA ASP A 344 -9.20 -13.99 -8.59
C ASP A 344 -9.75 -12.57 -8.88
N LEU A 345 -9.16 -11.53 -8.27
CA LEU A 345 -9.49 -10.14 -8.57
C LEU A 345 -9.09 -9.73 -10.01
N LEU A 346 -7.96 -10.24 -10.52
CA LEU A 346 -7.55 -10.00 -11.91
C LEU A 346 -8.50 -10.67 -12.90
N HIS A 347 -8.92 -11.92 -12.67
CA HIS A 347 -9.95 -12.58 -13.48
C HIS A 347 -11.26 -11.79 -13.45
N GLN A 348 -11.78 -11.49 -12.25
CA GLN A 348 -13.08 -10.85 -12.07
C GLN A 348 -13.15 -9.46 -12.73
N TYR A 349 -12.14 -8.62 -12.53
CA TYR A 349 -12.20 -7.21 -12.94
C TYR A 349 -11.43 -6.89 -14.22
N ALA A 350 -10.20 -7.38 -14.37
CA ALA A 350 -9.35 -7.03 -15.51
C ALA A 350 -9.59 -7.91 -16.74
N LEU A 351 -10.05 -9.15 -16.54
CA LEU A 351 -10.38 -10.11 -17.62
C LEU A 351 -11.90 -10.32 -17.82
N GLU A 352 -12.72 -9.75 -16.94
CA GLU A 352 -14.18 -9.90 -16.86
C GLU A 352 -14.64 -11.38 -16.92
N GLN A 353 -13.93 -12.26 -16.20
CA GLN A 353 -14.11 -13.71 -16.19
C GLN A 353 -14.31 -14.25 -14.75
N ASP A 354 -15.07 -15.33 -14.62
CA ASP A 354 -15.14 -16.09 -13.38
C ASP A 354 -13.77 -16.69 -13.04
N PRO A 355 -13.27 -16.57 -11.80
CA PRO A 355 -12.02 -17.21 -11.40
C PRO A 355 -12.07 -18.73 -11.56
N PRO A 356 -10.97 -19.38 -11.97
CA PRO A 356 -10.95 -20.82 -12.19
C PRO A 356 -11.19 -21.58 -10.89
N LYS A 357 -11.92 -22.70 -10.98
CA LYS A 357 -12.16 -23.58 -9.85
C LYS A 357 -10.84 -24.21 -9.40
N ARG A 358 -10.52 -24.07 -8.11
CA ARG A 358 -9.33 -24.64 -7.49
C ARG A 358 -9.73 -25.40 -6.22
N LYS A 359 -8.95 -26.42 -5.85
CA LYS A 359 -9.11 -27.13 -4.57
C LYS A 359 -8.96 -26.17 -3.37
N PRO A 360 -9.53 -26.47 -2.19
CA PRO A 360 -9.28 -25.69 -0.98
C PRO A 360 -7.78 -25.59 -0.67
N LEU A 361 -7.31 -24.46 -0.13
CA LEU A 361 -5.92 -24.30 0.32
C LEU A 361 -5.59 -25.33 1.41
N PHE A 362 -4.45 -26.04 1.30
CA PHE A 362 -4.01 -27.04 2.29
C PHE A 362 -4.05 -26.53 3.74
N MET A 363 -4.49 -27.38 4.67
CA MET A 363 -4.39 -27.19 6.12
C MET A 363 -3.72 -28.39 6.80
N PRO A 364 -3.02 -28.18 7.94
CA PRO A 364 -2.57 -29.27 8.80
C PRO A 364 -3.74 -30.16 9.20
N GLY A 365 -3.69 -31.44 8.81
CA GLY A 365 -4.78 -32.41 8.96
C GLY A 365 -5.42 -32.86 7.64
N ASP A 366 -5.23 -32.12 6.55
CA ASP A 366 -5.48 -32.65 5.19
C ASP A 366 -4.34 -33.64 4.82
N ASP A 367 -4.59 -34.65 3.97
CA ASP A 367 -3.52 -35.55 3.52
C ASP A 367 -2.59 -34.86 2.50
N LEU A 368 -1.35 -34.59 2.90
CA LEU A 368 -0.35 -33.94 2.05
C LEU A 368 -0.04 -34.75 0.78
N LYS A 369 -0.08 -36.09 0.83
CA LYS A 369 0.22 -36.92 -0.36
C LYS A 369 -0.85 -36.75 -1.42
N SER A 370 -2.12 -36.87 -1.05
CA SER A 370 -3.25 -36.59 -1.94
C SER A 370 -3.32 -35.12 -2.35
N TYR A 371 -2.88 -34.18 -1.51
CA TYR A 371 -2.84 -32.76 -1.88
C TYR A 371 -1.77 -32.46 -2.93
N LEU A 372 -0.60 -33.10 -2.85
CA LEU A 372 0.50 -32.93 -3.80
C LEU A 372 0.37 -33.79 -5.06
N ALA A 373 -0.43 -34.86 -5.02
CA ALA A 373 -0.77 -35.65 -6.19
C ALA A 373 -1.36 -34.74 -7.28
N GLU A 374 -0.84 -34.87 -8.49
CA GLU A 374 -1.35 -34.12 -9.63
C GLU A 374 -2.66 -34.77 -10.07
N GLU A 375 -3.71 -33.95 -10.22
CA GLU A 375 -4.83 -34.32 -11.07
C GLU A 375 -4.29 -34.37 -12.50
N GLN A 376 -3.79 -35.53 -12.90
CA GLN A 376 -3.74 -35.89 -14.31
C GLN A 376 -5.19 -35.85 -14.78
N GLU A 377 -5.55 -34.81 -15.53
CA GLU A 377 -6.80 -34.78 -16.27
C GLU A 377 -6.85 -36.04 -17.12
N LYS A 378 -7.81 -36.92 -16.82
CA LYS A 378 -8.25 -37.91 -17.77
C LYS A 378 -8.94 -37.16 -18.90
N GLU A 379 -8.21 -36.87 -19.98
CA GLU A 379 -8.83 -36.72 -21.28
C GLU A 379 -9.54 -38.04 -21.60
N ASP A 380 -10.86 -38.09 -21.35
CA ASP A 380 -11.72 -39.16 -21.85
C ASP A 380 -11.72 -39.09 -23.39
N SER A 381 -10.87 -39.93 -23.98
CA SER A 381 -10.56 -39.96 -25.40
C SER A 381 -11.64 -40.71 -26.19
N ASP A 382 -12.82 -40.12 -26.31
CA ASP A 382 -13.88 -40.66 -27.19
C ASP A 382 -14.76 -39.59 -27.88
N ALA A 383 -14.18 -38.41 -28.14
CA ALA A 383 -14.76 -37.40 -29.05
C ALA A 383 -13.94 -37.35 -30.36
N PRO A 384 -14.58 -37.41 -31.55
CA PRO A 384 -13.85 -37.28 -32.81
C PRO A 384 -13.19 -35.89 -32.90
N PRO A 385 -12.02 -35.77 -33.54
CA PRO A 385 -11.22 -34.55 -33.49
C PRO A 385 -12.02 -33.37 -34.02
N ALA A 386 -12.40 -32.47 -33.11
CA ALA A 386 -13.04 -31.22 -33.47
C ALA A 386 -12.12 -30.53 -34.49
N LYS A 387 -12.67 -30.21 -35.66
CA LYS A 387 -11.96 -29.49 -36.72
C LYS A 387 -11.17 -28.37 -36.07
N ARG A 388 -9.85 -28.28 -36.34
CA ARG A 388 -9.01 -27.15 -35.93
C ARG A 388 -9.76 -25.86 -36.20
N GLN A 389 -10.41 -25.31 -35.17
CA GLN A 389 -10.84 -23.94 -35.21
C GLN A 389 -9.57 -23.15 -35.49
N LYS A 390 -9.65 -22.18 -36.41
CA LYS A 390 -8.59 -21.18 -36.50
C LYS A 390 -8.31 -20.75 -35.07
N LYS A 391 -7.03 -20.64 -34.70
CA LYS A 391 -6.67 -19.77 -33.58
C LYS A 391 -7.19 -18.40 -33.97
N GLU A 392 -8.38 -18.06 -33.51
CA GLU A 392 -8.79 -16.67 -33.39
C GLU A 392 -7.66 -16.04 -32.58
N ALA A 393 -7.07 -15.00 -33.18
CA ALA A 393 -5.93 -14.38 -32.57
C ALA A 393 -6.38 -13.90 -31.19
N VAL A 394 -5.70 -14.34 -30.13
CA VAL A 394 -5.95 -13.86 -28.77
C VAL A 394 -5.47 -12.41 -28.74
N THR A 395 -6.33 -11.51 -29.22
CA THR A 395 -5.95 -10.14 -29.57
C THR A 395 -6.05 -9.22 -28.37
N ARG A 396 -4.89 -8.68 -27.98
CA ARG A 396 -4.68 -7.40 -27.27
C ARG A 396 -5.22 -7.23 -25.84
N PHE A 397 -6.13 -8.06 -25.33
CA PHE A 397 -6.64 -7.92 -23.95
C PHE A 397 -5.63 -8.27 -22.83
N THR A 398 -4.35 -8.52 -23.18
CA THR A 398 -3.25 -8.70 -22.24
C THR A 398 -2.47 -7.41 -21.92
N GLU A 399 -2.89 -6.25 -22.43
CA GLU A 399 -2.08 -5.01 -22.46
C GLU A 399 -2.53 -3.88 -21.50
N GLY A 400 -3.41 -4.14 -20.53
CA GLY A 400 -3.81 -3.13 -19.52
C GLY A 400 -2.75 -2.90 -18.42
N PRO A 401 -2.76 -1.73 -17.72
CA PRO A 401 -1.88 -1.44 -16.57
C PRO A 401 -1.85 -2.56 -15.53
N ASN A 402 -3.04 -3.07 -15.18
CA ASN A 402 -3.22 -4.15 -14.21
C ASN A 402 -2.41 -5.41 -14.57
N MET A 403 -2.34 -5.77 -15.86
CA MET A 403 -1.63 -6.96 -16.34
C MET A 403 -0.10 -6.78 -16.38
N HIS A 404 0.38 -5.55 -16.59
CA HIS A 404 1.82 -5.24 -16.59
C HIS A 404 2.43 -5.39 -15.19
N ALA A 405 1.71 -4.97 -14.14
CA ALA A 405 2.21 -4.94 -12.77
C ALA A 405 2.25 -6.33 -12.08
N VAL A 406 1.43 -7.30 -12.51
CA VAL A 406 1.25 -8.62 -11.86
C VAL A 406 2.56 -9.29 -11.46
N LYS A 407 3.53 -9.39 -12.39
CA LYS A 407 4.82 -10.04 -12.12
C LYS A 407 5.61 -9.31 -11.02
N ALA A 408 5.59 -7.98 -11.03
CA ALA A 408 6.32 -7.18 -10.05
C ALA A 408 5.68 -7.31 -8.66
N HIS A 409 4.35 -7.17 -8.57
CA HIS A 409 3.58 -7.46 -7.36
C HIS A 409 3.90 -8.83 -6.75
N LEU A 410 3.90 -9.88 -7.57
CA LEU A 410 4.22 -11.23 -7.10
C LEU A 410 5.68 -11.39 -6.65
N PHE A 411 6.64 -10.67 -7.24
CA PHE A 411 8.02 -10.64 -6.72
C PHE A 411 8.17 -9.91 -5.38
N HIS A 412 7.28 -8.96 -5.07
CA HIS A 412 7.21 -8.33 -3.76
C HIS A 412 6.56 -9.27 -2.73
N LEU A 413 5.34 -9.74 -3.00
CA LEU A 413 4.58 -10.65 -2.13
C LEU A 413 5.34 -11.95 -1.82
N LEU A 414 5.84 -12.63 -2.85
CA LEU A 414 6.45 -13.96 -2.73
C LEU A 414 7.94 -13.91 -2.38
N ARG A 415 8.52 -12.73 -2.08
CA ARG A 415 9.98 -12.55 -2.03
C ARG A 415 10.71 -13.57 -1.15
N HIS A 416 10.17 -13.86 0.04
CA HIS A 416 10.76 -14.81 0.99
C HIS A 416 10.65 -16.26 0.47
N LEU A 417 9.49 -16.63 -0.09
CA LEU A 417 9.27 -17.93 -0.74
C LEU A 417 10.22 -18.14 -1.92
N VAL A 418 10.29 -17.20 -2.88
CA VAL A 418 11.13 -17.34 -4.09
C VAL A 418 12.63 -17.20 -3.81
N SER A 419 13.01 -16.79 -2.60
CA SER A 419 14.40 -16.84 -2.13
C SER A 419 14.81 -18.24 -1.65
N LYS A 420 13.87 -19.04 -1.13
CA LYS A 420 14.07 -20.46 -0.77
C LYS A 420 13.81 -21.40 -1.96
N HIS A 421 12.80 -21.10 -2.79
CA HIS A 421 12.35 -21.91 -3.92
C HIS A 421 12.68 -21.23 -5.26
N THR A 422 13.90 -21.50 -5.74
CA THR A 422 14.43 -20.87 -6.97
C THR A 422 13.75 -21.36 -8.26
N ASP A 423 13.16 -22.55 -8.24
CA ASP A 423 12.30 -23.06 -9.30
C ASP A 423 11.03 -22.21 -9.49
N VAL A 424 10.37 -21.83 -8.39
CA VAL A 424 9.19 -20.94 -8.41
C VAL A 424 9.58 -19.55 -8.92
N ARG A 425 10.73 -19.04 -8.46
CA ARG A 425 11.31 -17.77 -8.93
C ARG A 425 11.51 -17.76 -10.45
N ASP A 426 12.07 -18.83 -10.98
CA ASP A 426 12.44 -18.95 -12.39
C ASP A 426 11.21 -19.21 -13.29
N GLN A 427 10.15 -19.82 -12.76
CA GLN A 427 8.82 -19.85 -13.39
C GLN A 427 8.18 -18.45 -13.43
N LEU A 428 8.12 -17.76 -12.28
CA LEU A 428 7.56 -16.41 -12.18
C LEU A 428 8.28 -15.41 -13.09
N ALA A 429 9.61 -15.50 -13.23
CA ALA A 429 10.39 -14.66 -14.13
C ALA A 429 9.95 -14.77 -15.61
N LYS A 430 9.47 -15.95 -16.04
CA LYS A 430 9.09 -16.26 -17.44
C LYS A 430 7.61 -15.96 -17.74
N SER A 431 6.76 -15.92 -16.71
CA SER A 431 5.30 -15.79 -16.78
C SER A 431 4.75 -14.71 -17.74
N SER A 432 5.35 -13.52 -17.80
CA SER A 432 4.84 -12.38 -18.59
C SER A 432 4.65 -12.66 -20.08
N ARG A 433 5.32 -13.67 -20.66
CA ARG A 433 5.17 -14.03 -22.08
C ARG A 433 3.90 -14.82 -22.37
N GLU A 434 3.34 -15.46 -21.34
CA GLU A 434 2.20 -16.38 -21.43
C GLU A 434 0.95 -15.84 -20.73
N GLY A 435 1.08 -14.79 -19.92
CA GLY A 435 -0.04 -14.12 -19.27
C GLY A 435 -0.68 -14.94 -18.16
N MET A 436 -2.00 -14.81 -18.02
CA MET A 436 -2.76 -15.37 -16.90
C MET A 436 -2.56 -16.89 -16.68
N PRO A 437 -2.57 -17.75 -17.72
CA PRO A 437 -2.31 -19.18 -17.55
C PRO A 437 -0.95 -19.53 -16.92
N ALA A 438 0.08 -18.69 -17.07
CA ALA A 438 1.36 -18.92 -16.41
C ALA A 438 1.35 -18.47 -14.94
N PHE A 439 0.62 -17.41 -14.60
CA PHE A 439 0.45 -17.01 -13.20
C PHE A 439 -0.35 -18.05 -12.39
N GLU A 440 -1.35 -18.72 -12.98
CA GLU A 440 -2.06 -19.84 -12.34
C GLU A 440 -1.16 -21.05 -12.07
N ARG A 441 -0.21 -21.36 -12.98
CA ARG A 441 0.79 -22.42 -12.73
C ARG A 441 1.76 -22.04 -11.62
N VAL A 442 2.18 -20.76 -11.55
CA VAL A 442 2.97 -20.25 -10.42
C VAL A 442 2.18 -20.34 -9.11
N LEU A 443 0.88 -20.01 -9.10
CA LEU A 443 0.02 -20.19 -7.91
C LEU A 443 -0.02 -21.66 -7.48
N THR A 444 -0.23 -22.58 -8.43
CA THR A 444 -0.26 -24.02 -8.17
C THR A 444 1.02 -24.49 -7.48
N GLU A 445 2.17 -24.01 -7.92
CA GLU A 445 3.45 -24.35 -7.30
C GLU A 445 3.64 -23.65 -5.94
N VAL A 446 3.24 -22.38 -5.80
CA VAL A 446 3.24 -21.65 -4.51
C VAL A 446 2.36 -22.35 -3.46
N GLU A 447 1.21 -22.90 -3.85
CA GLU A 447 0.35 -23.72 -3.00
C GLU A 447 0.99 -25.07 -2.63
N LYS A 448 1.64 -25.76 -3.59
CA LYS A 448 2.42 -26.98 -3.32
C LYS A 448 3.54 -26.72 -2.31
N ARG A 449 4.32 -25.64 -2.49
CA ARG A 449 5.40 -25.26 -1.55
C ARG A 449 4.86 -24.86 -0.19
N THR A 450 3.80 -24.05 -0.14
CA THR A 450 3.19 -23.64 1.14
C THR A 450 2.68 -24.85 1.93
N ALA A 451 2.04 -25.81 1.27
CA ALA A 451 1.61 -27.06 1.92
C ALA A 451 2.80 -27.85 2.51
N GLN A 452 3.90 -27.98 1.76
CA GLN A 452 5.13 -28.62 2.24
C GLN A 452 5.73 -27.91 3.46
N GLY A 453 5.87 -26.57 3.41
CA GLY A 453 6.41 -25.78 4.52
C GLY A 453 5.53 -25.81 5.77
N MET A 454 4.20 -25.79 5.60
CA MET A 454 3.26 -25.93 6.71
C MET A 454 3.31 -27.31 7.37
N GLN A 455 3.49 -28.38 6.60
CA GLN A 455 3.70 -29.71 7.17
C GLN A 455 5.06 -29.81 7.88
N GLU A 456 6.14 -29.30 7.27
CA GLU A 456 7.49 -29.21 7.87
C GLU A 456 7.46 -28.48 9.24
N TYR A 457 6.67 -27.41 9.35
CA TYR A 457 6.47 -26.68 10.61
C TYR A 457 5.82 -27.53 11.71
N ILE A 458 4.86 -28.39 11.35
CA ILE A 458 4.17 -29.27 12.30
C ILE A 458 5.07 -30.46 12.68
N ASP A 459 5.71 -31.08 11.69
CA ASP A 459 6.60 -32.23 11.89
C ASP A 459 7.83 -31.88 12.74
N THR A 460 8.33 -30.65 12.63
CA THR A 460 9.43 -30.12 13.47
C THR A 460 8.97 -29.52 14.79
N ASP A 461 7.67 -29.54 15.09
CA ASP A 461 7.04 -28.87 16.23
C ASP A 461 7.46 -27.37 16.34
N GLY A 462 7.56 -26.70 15.18
CA GLY A 462 7.92 -25.29 15.04
C GLY A 462 9.42 -24.96 15.08
N LYS A 463 10.29 -25.91 15.46
CA LYS A 463 11.73 -25.67 15.71
C LYS A 463 12.46 -25.03 14.52
N MET A 464 12.12 -25.45 13.30
CA MET A 464 12.70 -24.90 12.06
C MET A 464 12.59 -23.36 11.98
N PHE A 465 11.57 -22.78 12.60
CA PHE A 465 11.30 -21.35 12.59
C PHE A 465 11.82 -20.66 13.86
N GLU A 466 11.80 -21.36 14.99
CA GLU A 466 12.37 -20.88 16.26
C GLU A 466 13.89 -20.68 16.13
N GLU A 467 14.58 -21.58 15.43
CA GLU A 467 16.02 -21.45 15.10
C GLU A 467 16.30 -20.24 14.20
N GLU A 468 15.46 -19.98 13.18
CA GLU A 468 15.56 -18.77 12.34
C GLU A 468 15.33 -17.47 13.14
N LEU A 469 14.43 -17.48 14.12
CA LEU A 469 14.21 -16.34 15.02
C LEU A 469 15.40 -16.14 15.96
N GLU A 470 15.95 -17.21 16.50
CA GLU A 470 17.08 -17.18 17.44
C GLU A 470 18.35 -16.62 16.81
N ALA A 471 18.61 -16.96 15.55
CA ALA A 471 19.69 -16.37 14.75
C ALA A 471 19.54 -14.85 14.50
N LEU A 472 18.36 -14.27 14.77
CA LEU A 472 18.06 -12.84 14.68
C LEU A 472 18.07 -12.13 16.04
N LYS A 473 18.62 -12.74 17.10
CA LYS A 473 18.91 -11.99 18.34
C LYS A 473 19.95 -10.89 18.09
N ASP A 474 19.71 -9.75 18.72
CA ASP A 474 20.71 -8.72 18.92
C ASP A 474 21.66 -9.08 20.05
N ASP A 475 22.81 -8.39 20.08
CA ASP A 475 23.75 -8.46 21.19
C ASP A 475 23.14 -7.77 22.43
N GLU A 476 23.56 -8.16 23.64
CA GLU A 476 22.94 -7.65 24.88
C GLU A 476 23.01 -6.11 24.99
N GLY A 477 21.86 -5.47 25.21
CA GLY A 477 21.76 -4.02 25.46
C GLY A 477 21.17 -3.17 24.33
N VAL A 478 20.84 -3.74 23.16
CA VAL A 478 20.15 -3.03 22.06
C VAL A 478 18.62 -3.11 22.24
N LEU A 479 17.88 -2.00 22.15
CA LEU A 479 16.43 -2.00 22.30
C LEU A 479 15.70 -2.45 21.01
N GLU A 480 14.49 -2.98 21.17
CA GLU A 480 13.67 -3.48 20.06
C GLU A 480 13.17 -2.32 19.17
N GLY A 481 13.91 -2.04 18.10
CA GLY A 481 13.65 -0.94 17.17
C GLY A 481 14.92 -0.21 16.71
N GLU A 482 16.01 -0.36 17.47
CA GLU A 482 17.29 0.34 17.26
C GLU A 482 18.21 -0.34 16.24
N SER A 483 17.85 -1.56 15.80
CA SER A 483 18.60 -2.34 14.82
C SER A 483 17.69 -2.88 13.73
N SER A 484 18.26 -3.24 12.57
CA SER A 484 17.50 -4.00 11.58
C SER A 484 17.26 -5.43 12.02
N LYS A 485 18.13 -6.03 12.86
CA LYS A 485 17.99 -7.39 13.41
C LYS A 485 16.76 -7.52 14.30
N GLY A 486 16.58 -6.66 15.30
CA GLY A 486 15.42 -6.60 16.17
C GLY A 486 14.15 -6.32 15.38
N THR A 487 14.20 -5.35 14.45
CA THR A 487 13.09 -5.09 13.52
C THR A 487 12.74 -6.32 12.66
N MET A 488 13.76 -7.06 12.17
CA MET A 488 13.57 -8.33 11.47
C MET A 488 12.92 -9.35 12.39
N ARG A 489 13.46 -9.62 13.59
CA ARG A 489 12.94 -10.60 14.55
C ARG A 489 11.47 -10.34 14.90
N ARG A 490 11.10 -9.08 15.14
CA ARG A 490 9.71 -8.62 15.40
C ARG A 490 8.76 -8.92 14.24
N CYS A 491 9.19 -8.64 13.01
CA CYS A 491 8.38 -8.78 11.80
C CYS A 491 8.47 -10.17 11.15
N LYS A 492 9.43 -11.00 11.54
CA LYS A 492 9.75 -12.29 10.93
C LYS A 492 8.57 -13.24 11.05
N ARG A 493 8.26 -13.94 9.96
CA ARG A 493 7.29 -15.03 9.85
C ARG A 493 7.92 -16.17 9.05
N PRO A 494 7.34 -17.38 9.03
CA PRO A 494 7.78 -18.41 8.09
C PRO A 494 7.66 -17.92 6.64
N TRP A 495 8.50 -18.44 5.73
CA TRP A 495 8.61 -17.92 4.36
C TRP A 495 7.36 -18.06 3.49
N TRP A 496 6.37 -18.89 3.91
CA TRP A 496 5.04 -19.01 3.30
C TRP A 496 4.02 -18.00 3.84
N VAL A 497 4.42 -17.08 4.71
CA VAL A 497 3.58 -16.04 5.31
C VAL A 497 4.07 -14.67 4.85
N ALA A 498 3.14 -13.82 4.43
CA ALA A 498 3.40 -12.44 4.04
C ALA A 498 4.05 -11.68 5.20
N GLN A 499 5.16 -11.00 4.90
CA GLN A 499 5.97 -10.32 5.90
C GLN A 499 6.88 -9.27 5.23
N PRO A 500 7.15 -8.14 5.90
CA PRO A 500 7.88 -7.01 5.32
C PRO A 500 9.35 -7.34 4.99
N ILE A 501 9.93 -6.50 4.14
CA ILE A 501 11.36 -6.51 3.81
C ILE A 501 12.05 -5.46 4.67
N VAL A 502 12.66 -5.88 5.77
CA VAL A 502 13.51 -4.99 6.57
C VAL A 502 14.84 -4.80 5.84
N ARG A 503 15.24 -3.53 5.62
CA ARG A 503 16.57 -3.19 5.11
C ARG A 503 17.52 -2.95 6.29
N PRO A 504 18.82 -3.28 6.17
CA PRO A 504 19.82 -2.84 7.13
C PRO A 504 19.81 -1.32 7.30
N LEU A 505 20.10 -0.86 8.52
CA LEU A 505 20.33 0.56 8.80
C LEU A 505 21.58 1.06 8.03
N PRO A 506 21.71 2.36 7.75
CA PRO A 506 22.86 2.91 7.01
C PRO A 506 24.20 2.59 7.67
N SER A 507 24.23 2.61 9.01
CA SER A 507 25.34 2.20 9.89
C SER A 507 25.74 0.74 9.66
N GLU A 508 24.78 -0.19 9.71
CA GLU A 508 24.98 -1.62 9.44
C GLU A 508 25.35 -1.92 7.96
N ALA A 509 24.77 -1.19 7.01
CA ALA A 509 25.03 -1.33 5.58
C ALA A 509 26.45 -0.87 5.23
N LEU A 510 26.94 0.19 5.89
CA LEU A 510 28.33 0.63 5.82
C LEU A 510 29.27 -0.43 6.41
N ALA A 511 28.94 -0.98 7.58
CA ALA A 511 29.72 -2.05 8.21
C ALA A 511 29.82 -3.33 7.35
N LYS A 512 28.75 -3.65 6.60
CA LYS A 512 28.71 -4.75 5.61
C LYS A 512 29.35 -4.40 4.25
N GLY A 513 29.95 -3.21 4.09
CA GLY A 513 30.58 -2.76 2.85
C GLY A 513 29.62 -2.48 1.69
N ALA A 514 28.30 -2.49 1.92
CA ALA A 514 27.28 -2.23 0.90
C ALA A 514 27.17 -0.74 0.52
N ILE A 515 27.82 0.14 1.28
CA ILE A 515 27.97 1.58 1.00
C ILE A 515 29.45 1.93 1.10
N SER A 516 29.93 2.85 0.27
CA SER A 516 31.22 3.50 0.46
C SER A 516 31.04 5.00 0.70
N LEU A 517 31.80 5.55 1.66
CA LEU A 517 31.81 6.98 1.95
C LEU A 517 32.15 7.79 0.69
N SER A 518 31.48 8.91 0.47
CA SER A 518 31.70 9.73 -0.73
C SER A 518 33.11 10.34 -0.72
N LYS A 519 33.58 10.87 -1.86
CA LYS A 519 34.86 11.62 -1.87
C LYS A 519 34.84 12.83 -0.92
N LYS A 520 33.68 13.44 -0.65
CA LYS A 520 33.56 14.55 0.31
C LYS A 520 33.69 14.04 1.74
N ASP A 521 33.04 12.92 2.07
CA ASP A 521 33.07 12.35 3.43
C ASP A 521 34.42 11.70 3.73
N LYS A 522 35.05 11.06 2.72
CA LYS A 522 36.44 10.60 2.78
C LYS A 522 37.42 11.78 2.93
N LYS A 523 37.15 12.93 2.32
CA LYS A 523 37.99 14.12 2.48
C LYS A 523 37.74 14.85 3.80
N ALA A 524 36.53 14.79 4.36
CA ALA A 524 36.23 15.26 5.71
C ALA A 524 36.91 14.36 6.76
N LYS A 525 36.80 13.02 6.60
CA LYS A 525 37.48 12.04 7.45
C LYS A 525 39.00 12.13 7.32
N ALA A 526 39.54 12.32 6.11
CA ALA A 526 40.97 12.52 5.90
C ALA A 526 41.45 13.89 6.44
N ALA A 527 40.63 14.94 6.37
CA ALA A 527 40.96 16.22 7.00
C ALA A 527 40.95 16.10 8.53
N GLU A 528 40.02 15.33 9.10
CA GLU A 528 39.99 14.99 10.53
C GLU A 528 41.23 14.17 10.93
N GLU A 529 41.60 13.17 10.13
CA GLU A 529 42.83 12.36 10.30
C GLU A 529 44.12 13.20 10.14
N GLU A 530 44.17 14.18 9.22
CA GLU A 530 45.29 15.13 9.05
C GLU A 530 45.37 16.14 10.20
N THR A 531 44.24 16.67 10.70
CA THR A 531 44.24 17.52 11.90
C THR A 531 44.60 16.77 13.18
N GLY A 532 44.34 15.46 13.23
CA GLY A 532 44.70 14.58 14.35
C GLY A 532 46.19 14.28 14.47
N GLN A 533 47.01 14.57 13.46
CA GLN A 533 48.48 14.36 13.51
C GLN A 533 49.27 15.58 14.02
N ALA A 534 48.61 16.72 14.29
CA ALA A 534 49.27 17.98 14.61
C ALA A 534 49.13 18.44 16.09
N LYS A 535 48.66 17.57 17.00
CA LYS A 535 48.70 17.76 18.47
C LYS A 535 48.65 16.39 19.17
N GLY A 536 49.79 15.94 19.69
CA GLY A 536 49.82 14.81 20.62
C GLY A 536 49.28 15.23 21.99
N GLU A 537 48.67 14.26 22.69
CA GLU A 537 48.25 14.35 24.09
C GLU A 537 47.15 15.38 24.43
N GLU A 538 46.02 15.32 23.71
CA GLU A 538 44.65 15.29 24.29
C GLU A 538 43.61 15.13 23.17
N LYS A 539 42.69 14.16 23.32
CA LYS A 539 41.44 13.86 22.57
C LYS A 539 41.33 12.42 22.05
N THR A 540 40.78 11.55 22.88
CA THR A 540 40.13 10.29 22.49
C THR A 540 38.70 10.51 21.93
N THR A 541 38.20 11.74 21.88
CA THR A 541 36.75 12.04 21.93
C THR A 541 36.04 12.34 20.60
N GLU A 542 36.72 12.57 19.47
CA GLU A 542 36.05 13.00 18.22
C GLU A 542 35.71 11.86 17.23
N VAL A 543 36.42 10.72 17.29
CA VAL A 543 36.04 9.52 16.50
C VAL A 543 34.94 8.73 17.20
N GLU A 544 34.94 8.73 18.54
CA GLU A 544 33.76 8.38 19.33
C GLU A 544 32.65 9.37 18.98
N GLY A 545 32.89 10.69 19.08
CA GLY A 545 31.94 11.74 18.73
C GLY A 545 31.21 11.60 17.37
N LYS A 546 31.80 10.99 16.33
CA LYS A 546 31.10 10.71 15.04
C LYS A 546 30.44 9.35 14.91
N LYS A 547 30.92 8.35 15.64
CA LYS A 547 30.11 7.15 15.88
C LYS A 547 28.90 7.52 16.72
N GLU A 548 29.09 8.36 17.74
CA GLU A 548 28.07 8.95 18.59
C GLU A 548 27.18 9.92 17.83
N ASP A 549 27.63 10.70 16.84
CA ASP A 549 26.70 11.54 16.05
C ASP A 549 25.79 10.70 15.14
N LEU A 550 26.31 9.58 14.59
CA LEU A 550 25.49 8.64 13.81
C LEU A 550 24.60 7.77 14.71
N LYS A 551 25.13 7.33 15.87
CA LYS A 551 24.42 6.52 16.86
C LYS A 551 23.40 7.35 17.63
N ALA A 552 23.66 8.62 17.92
CA ALA A 552 22.71 9.60 18.45
C ALA A 552 21.66 9.99 17.41
N ARG A 553 21.97 9.94 16.10
CA ARG A 553 20.93 10.07 15.05
C ARG A 553 20.11 8.79 14.86
N ASP A 554 20.65 7.63 15.22
CA ASP A 554 19.87 6.39 15.31
C ASP A 554 19.05 6.37 16.64
N GLU A 555 19.59 6.87 17.77
CA GLU A 555 18.98 6.94 19.13
C GLU A 555 17.95 8.08 19.30
N LEU A 556 18.15 9.25 18.68
CA LEU A 556 17.14 10.33 18.59
C LEU A 556 15.92 9.94 17.73
N VAL A 557 15.99 8.78 17.07
CA VAL A 557 14.96 8.25 16.16
C VAL A 557 14.40 6.90 16.67
N SER A 558 14.93 6.36 17.78
CA SER A 558 14.42 5.17 18.47
C SER A 558 13.66 5.43 19.77
N GLY A 559 13.70 6.65 20.30
CA GLY A 559 12.95 7.10 21.49
C GLY A 559 11.48 7.40 21.21
#